data_AF-A0A1I8AU34-F1
#
_entry.id   AF-A0A1I8AU34-F1
#
_cell.length_a   1.000
_cell.length_b   1.000
_cell.length_c   1.000
_cell.angle_alpha   90.00
_cell.angle_beta   90.00
_cell.angle_gamma   90.00
#
_symmetry.space_group_name_H-M   'P 1'
#
loop_
_entity.id
_entity.type
_entity.pdbx_description
1 polymer ?
#
loop_
_entity_poly.entity_id
_entity_poly.type
_entity_poly.pdbx_seq_one_letter_code
_entity_poly.pdbx_strand_id
1 'polypeptide(L)'
;MAPATRQSPIDICSQNVCHAPDFCKPQTLEIDYKPGDCAELVTHHHGWTVKVKDNCQTIVKAEHLPSEYRLAQFHAHWSRDGSRGSEHLLDGKALSGEMHFVFWNTRYGTFDEALRHGDGLAVLGVFLQEGAANAAYQPLVNCVQQALATKGSVTVPADLDVLALLPKAEQRHFCTYLGSLTTPPFAECVVWTVVKTPVEVSKEQLDVFRQIVPDNVRDCQELHGREVKASFN
;
A
#
# COMPACT_ATOMS: atom_id res chain seq x y z
N MET A 1 16.79 21.44 -12.17
CA MET A 1 16.48 20.42 -11.17
C MET A 1 17.23 19.16 -11.55
N ALA A 2 17.84 18.47 -10.60
CA ALA A 2 18.39 17.14 -10.86
C ALA A 2 17.23 16.20 -11.28
N PRO A 3 17.47 15.22 -12.17
CA PRO A 3 16.45 14.23 -12.50
C PRO A 3 16.03 13.47 -11.23
N ALA A 4 14.75 13.11 -11.13
CA ALA A 4 14.25 12.28 -10.05
C ALA A 4 14.87 10.88 -10.18
N THR A 5 15.62 10.42 -9.18
CA THR A 5 16.36 9.14 -9.21
C THR A 5 15.81 8.09 -8.26
N ARG A 6 14.73 8.40 -7.54
CA ARG A 6 14.10 7.51 -6.54
C ARG A 6 12.62 7.33 -6.80
N GLN A 7 12.23 7.23 -8.06
CA GLN A 7 10.84 7.00 -8.46
C GLN A 7 10.38 5.57 -8.15
N SER A 8 9.08 5.41 -7.91
CA SER A 8 8.37 4.14 -7.67
C SER A 8 7.23 3.97 -8.66
N PRO A 9 6.74 2.73 -8.92
CA PRO A 9 7.21 1.46 -8.34
C PRO A 9 8.51 0.96 -8.97
N ILE A 10 9.04 -0.16 -8.47
CA ILE A 10 10.21 -0.86 -9.02
C ILE A 10 9.94 -2.36 -9.16
N ASP A 11 10.75 -3.04 -9.97
CA ASP A 11 10.83 -4.50 -9.94
C ASP A 11 11.71 -4.96 -8.77
N ILE A 12 11.13 -5.76 -7.88
CA ILE A 12 11.82 -6.39 -6.77
C ILE A 12 12.36 -7.72 -7.28
N CYS A 13 13.60 -7.68 -7.76
CA CYS A 13 14.32 -8.88 -8.18
C CYS A 13 14.97 -9.56 -6.97
N SER A 14 14.50 -10.75 -6.60
CA SER A 14 14.97 -11.55 -5.47
C SER A 14 16.48 -11.83 -5.53
N GLN A 15 17.09 -11.85 -6.72
CA GLN A 15 18.55 -12.04 -6.86
C GLN A 15 19.37 -10.78 -6.55
N ASN A 16 18.73 -9.60 -6.60
CA ASN A 16 19.37 -8.31 -6.45
C ASN A 16 19.01 -7.60 -5.13
N VAL A 17 18.14 -8.20 -4.31
CA VAL A 17 17.87 -7.67 -2.97
C VAL A 17 19.05 -7.92 -2.05
N CYS A 18 19.37 -6.93 -1.23
CA CYS A 18 20.34 -7.05 -0.16
C CYS A 18 19.66 -7.69 1.05
N HIS A 19 19.90 -8.98 1.29
CA HIS A 19 19.42 -9.61 2.51
C HIS A 19 20.05 -8.92 3.74
N ALA A 20 19.20 -8.33 4.56
CA ALA A 20 19.61 -7.49 5.69
C ALA A 20 18.82 -7.91 6.95
N PRO A 21 19.04 -9.13 7.48
CA PRO A 21 18.22 -9.71 8.56
C PRO A 21 18.31 -8.92 9.88
N ASP A 22 19.40 -8.19 10.10
CA ASP A 22 19.56 -7.33 11.27
C ASP A 22 18.79 -6.00 11.16
N PHE A 23 18.34 -5.64 9.96
CA PHE A 23 17.63 -4.38 9.68
C PHE A 23 16.15 -4.62 9.27
N CYS A 24 15.90 -5.64 8.45
CA CYS A 24 14.58 -6.02 7.96
C CYS A 24 14.05 -7.20 8.78
N LYS A 25 13.47 -6.94 9.96
CA LYS A 25 12.91 -7.96 10.85
C LYS A 25 11.38 -7.98 10.76
N PRO A 26 10.76 -9.00 10.12
CA PRO A 26 9.31 -9.09 9.96
C PRO A 26 8.53 -8.98 11.27
N GLN A 27 9.10 -9.51 12.36
CA GLN A 27 8.48 -9.51 13.68
C GLN A 27 8.38 -8.11 14.30
N THR A 28 9.13 -7.13 13.78
CA THR A 28 9.09 -5.74 14.23
C THR A 28 8.06 -4.91 13.47
N LEU A 29 7.54 -5.41 12.33
CA LEU A 29 6.50 -4.74 11.55
C LEU A 29 5.16 -4.82 12.28
N GLU A 30 4.95 -3.87 13.17
CA GLU A 30 3.78 -3.76 14.04
C GLU A 30 2.86 -2.65 13.53
N ILE A 31 1.60 -3.01 13.32
CA ILE A 31 0.54 -2.05 13.00
C ILE A 31 -0.42 -2.07 14.18
N ASP A 32 -0.36 -1.01 14.99
CA ASP A 32 -1.27 -0.84 16.12
C ASP A 32 -2.56 -0.21 15.60
N TYR A 33 -3.42 -1.04 14.99
CA TYR A 33 -4.70 -0.63 14.43
C TYR A 33 -5.72 -0.31 15.53
N LYS A 34 -6.37 0.85 15.41
CA LYS A 34 -7.48 1.24 16.28
C LYS A 34 -8.81 1.13 15.51
N PRO A 35 -9.67 0.15 15.86
CA PRO A 35 -10.98 0.00 15.23
C PRO A 35 -11.79 1.30 15.27
N GLY A 36 -12.44 1.61 14.14
CA GLY A 36 -13.21 2.83 13.97
C GLY A 36 -12.39 4.07 13.56
N ASP A 37 -11.07 3.96 13.33
CA ASP A 37 -10.29 5.06 12.76
C ASP A 37 -10.61 5.33 11.28
N CYS A 38 -11.05 4.30 10.54
CA CYS A 38 -11.53 4.48 9.17
C CYS A 38 -12.84 5.28 9.17
N ALA A 39 -12.92 6.32 8.33
CA ALA A 39 -14.04 7.25 8.29
C ALA A 39 -14.94 7.01 7.08
N GLU A 40 -14.42 7.29 5.89
CA GLU A 40 -15.19 7.26 4.64
C GLU A 40 -14.38 6.61 3.51
N LEU A 41 -15.08 5.87 2.66
CA LEU A 41 -14.60 5.46 1.35
C LEU A 41 -15.12 6.44 0.32
N VAL A 42 -14.21 6.95 -0.51
CA VAL A 42 -14.52 7.87 -1.61
C VAL A 42 -14.05 7.25 -2.92
N THR A 43 -14.93 7.17 -3.92
CA THR A 43 -14.56 6.83 -5.29
C THR A 43 -14.20 8.09 -6.07
N HIS A 44 -13.21 7.99 -6.95
CA HIS A 44 -12.74 9.05 -7.83
C HIS A 44 -12.31 8.46 -9.17
N HIS A 45 -11.98 9.31 -10.13
CA HIS A 45 -11.62 8.90 -11.50
C HIS A 45 -10.33 8.06 -11.62
N HIS A 46 -9.62 7.83 -10.51
CA HIS A 46 -8.41 7.01 -10.43
C HIS A 46 -8.55 5.80 -9.51
N GLY A 47 -9.75 5.53 -8.97
CA GLY A 47 -9.99 4.40 -8.07
C GLY A 47 -10.81 4.79 -6.84
N TRP A 48 -10.45 4.21 -5.70
CA TRP A 48 -11.09 4.51 -4.41
C TRP A 48 -10.02 4.73 -3.34
N THR A 49 -10.37 5.52 -2.33
CA THR A 49 -9.53 5.76 -1.15
C THR A 49 -10.38 5.65 0.10
N VAL A 50 -9.90 4.93 1.11
CA VAL A 50 -10.44 5.01 2.47
C VAL A 50 -9.66 6.08 3.22
N LYS A 51 -10.38 7.11 3.67
CA LYS A 51 -9.85 8.15 4.55
C LYS A 51 -10.05 7.76 6.01
N VAL A 52 -9.14 8.20 6.85
CA VAL A 52 -9.25 8.08 8.31
C VAL A 52 -9.86 9.33 8.93
N LYS A 53 -10.25 9.25 10.20
CA LYS A 53 -10.68 10.39 11.01
C LYS A 53 -9.50 11.31 11.33
N ASP A 54 -9.77 12.61 11.55
CA ASP A 54 -8.75 13.59 11.92
C ASP A 54 -7.97 13.21 13.19
N ASN A 55 -8.63 12.51 14.13
CA ASN A 55 -8.03 12.03 15.36
C ASN A 55 -7.52 10.58 15.29
N CYS A 56 -7.27 10.04 14.09
CA CYS A 56 -6.74 8.69 13.89
C CYS A 56 -5.54 8.41 14.79
N GLN A 57 -5.55 7.25 15.45
CA GLN A 57 -4.51 6.80 16.37
C GLN A 57 -3.78 5.54 15.86
N THR A 58 -4.20 5.00 14.73
CA THR A 58 -3.56 3.88 14.06
C THR A 58 -2.16 4.26 13.58
N ILE A 59 -1.18 3.44 13.95
CA ILE A 59 0.23 3.68 13.66
C ILE A 59 0.91 2.43 13.11
N VAL A 60 2.04 2.63 12.45
CA VAL A 60 3.00 1.58 12.10
C VAL A 60 4.36 1.87 12.72
N LYS A 61 5.00 0.80 13.20
CA LYS A 61 6.38 0.76 13.70
C LYS A 61 7.09 -0.43 13.08
N ALA A 62 8.38 -0.26 12.81
CA ALA A 62 9.28 -1.32 12.44
C ALA A 62 10.73 -0.86 12.64
N GLU A 63 11.66 -1.79 12.80
CA GLU A 63 13.07 -1.46 13.06
C GLU A 63 13.73 -0.70 11.89
N HIS A 64 13.29 -0.94 10.65
CA HIS A 64 13.79 -0.20 9.48
C HIS A 64 13.20 1.20 9.32
N LEU A 65 12.13 1.52 10.05
CA LEU A 65 11.50 2.83 10.01
C LEU A 65 12.18 3.78 11.02
N PRO A 66 12.46 5.04 10.63
CA PRO A 66 13.20 5.98 11.49
C PRO A 66 12.38 6.50 12.68
N SER A 67 11.07 6.25 12.69
CA SER A 67 10.13 6.70 13.71
C SER A 67 8.80 5.94 13.61
N GLU A 68 7.86 6.27 14.49
CA GLU A 68 6.45 5.92 14.33
C GLU A 68 5.81 6.74 13.20
N TYR A 69 4.92 6.11 12.43
CA TYR A 69 4.14 6.76 11.38
C TYR A 69 2.64 6.53 11.62
N ARG A 70 1.81 7.54 11.35
CA ARG A 70 0.36 7.48 11.56
C ARG A 70 -0.38 7.23 10.25
N LEU A 71 -1.41 6.39 10.27
CA LEU A 71 -2.21 6.09 9.07
C LEU A 71 -2.86 7.38 8.55
N ALA A 72 -2.74 7.62 7.25
CA ALA A 72 -3.41 8.72 6.56
C ALA A 72 -4.57 8.23 5.71
N GLN A 73 -4.37 7.13 5.00
CA GLN A 73 -5.34 6.53 4.08
C GLN A 73 -4.85 5.17 3.60
N PHE A 74 -5.74 4.43 2.94
CA PHE A 74 -5.32 3.33 2.07
C PHE A 74 -6.17 3.26 0.79
N HIS A 75 -5.57 2.68 -0.25
CA HIS A 75 -6.16 2.53 -1.58
C HIS A 75 -5.54 1.32 -2.28
N ALA A 76 -6.10 0.93 -3.43
CA ALA A 76 -5.59 -0.18 -4.22
C ALA A 76 -5.32 0.21 -5.68
N HIS A 77 -4.39 -0.52 -6.27
CA HIS A 77 -4.10 -0.53 -7.70
C HIS A 77 -4.50 -1.88 -8.31
N TRP A 78 -4.95 -1.84 -9.57
CA TRP A 78 -5.38 -3.01 -10.33
C TRP A 78 -5.26 -2.78 -11.84
N SER A 79 -5.42 -3.88 -12.58
CA SER A 79 -5.58 -3.88 -14.03
C SER A 79 -6.90 -4.52 -14.42
N ARG A 80 -7.33 -4.27 -15.65
CA ARG A 80 -8.60 -4.68 -16.25
C ARG A 80 -8.78 -6.20 -16.24
N ASP A 81 -7.69 -6.93 -16.43
CA ASP A 81 -7.72 -8.39 -16.58
C ASP A 81 -7.02 -9.14 -15.44
N GLY A 82 -6.48 -8.42 -14.44
CA GLY A 82 -5.78 -9.02 -13.30
C GLY A 82 -4.42 -9.62 -13.64
N SER A 83 -3.88 -9.37 -14.84
CA SER A 83 -2.56 -9.87 -15.27
C SER A 83 -1.41 -8.93 -14.90
N ARG A 84 -1.70 -7.63 -14.79
CA ARG A 84 -0.71 -6.57 -14.51
C ARG A 84 -1.24 -5.52 -13.53
N GLY A 85 -1.86 -5.96 -12.45
CA GLY A 85 -2.56 -5.08 -11.51
C GLY A 85 -1.73 -4.60 -10.33
N SER A 86 -0.63 -5.26 -10.00
CA SER A 86 0.33 -4.71 -9.04
C SER A 86 1.21 -3.65 -9.69
N GLU A 87 1.60 -2.65 -8.90
CA GLU A 87 2.52 -1.61 -9.36
C GLU A 87 3.97 -2.11 -9.27
N HIS A 88 4.33 -2.71 -8.12
CA HIS A 88 5.59 -3.44 -8.00
C HIS A 88 5.52 -4.75 -8.79
N LEU A 89 6.70 -5.19 -9.22
CA LEU A 89 6.89 -6.53 -9.78
C LEU A 89 7.71 -7.37 -8.78
N LEU A 90 7.49 -8.68 -8.82
CA LEU A 90 8.33 -9.67 -8.16
C LEU A 90 9.01 -10.50 -9.25
N ASP A 91 10.33 -10.40 -9.35
CA ASP A 91 11.14 -11.09 -10.37
C ASP A 91 10.57 -10.91 -11.79
N GLY A 92 10.22 -9.65 -12.13
CA GLY A 92 9.66 -9.26 -13.42
C GLY A 92 8.18 -9.61 -13.63
N LYS A 93 7.50 -10.17 -12.61
CA LYS A 93 6.09 -10.57 -12.70
C LYS A 93 5.18 -9.66 -11.89
N ALA A 94 4.11 -9.20 -12.51
CA ALA A 94 3.03 -8.51 -11.85
C ALA A 94 2.04 -9.51 -11.24
N LEU A 95 1.31 -9.06 -10.22
CA LEU A 95 0.17 -9.75 -9.61
C LEU A 95 -1.13 -9.01 -9.97
N SER A 96 -2.27 -9.49 -9.44
CA SER A 96 -3.60 -9.03 -9.85
C SER A 96 -3.99 -7.66 -9.31
N GLY A 97 -3.34 -7.20 -8.25
CA GLY A 97 -3.53 -5.90 -7.64
C GLY A 97 -2.46 -5.59 -6.60
N GLU A 98 -2.50 -4.40 -6.02
CA GLU A 98 -1.65 -4.02 -4.90
C GLU A 98 -2.36 -3.02 -4.00
N MET A 99 -2.42 -3.31 -2.70
CA MET A 99 -2.97 -2.42 -1.68
C MET A 99 -1.85 -1.58 -1.09
N HIS A 100 -2.06 -0.27 -0.97
CA HIS A 100 -1.15 0.68 -0.34
C HIS A 100 -1.79 1.25 0.92
N PHE A 101 -1.17 0.98 2.07
CA PHE A 101 -1.50 1.66 3.32
C PHE A 101 -0.48 2.77 3.53
N VAL A 102 -0.95 4.02 3.47
CA VAL A 102 -0.10 5.21 3.52
C VAL A 102 -0.10 5.77 4.93
N PHE A 103 1.10 5.83 5.51
CA PHE A 103 1.34 6.42 6.82
C PHE A 103 2.26 7.64 6.66
N TRP A 104 2.12 8.62 7.55
CA TRP A 104 2.94 9.83 7.56
C TRP A 104 3.72 9.97 8.86
N ASN A 105 4.92 10.54 8.74
CA ASN A 105 5.84 10.70 9.85
C ASN A 105 5.40 11.86 10.74
N THR A 106 4.96 11.54 11.95
CA THR A 106 4.41 12.53 12.89
C THR A 106 5.46 13.50 13.42
N ARG A 107 6.76 13.19 13.27
CA ARG A 107 7.87 14.10 13.67
C ARG A 107 7.85 15.44 12.92
N TYR A 108 7.21 15.48 11.76
CA TYR A 108 7.08 16.67 10.93
C TYR A 108 5.84 17.53 11.25
N GLY A 109 5.06 17.13 12.25
CA GLY A 109 3.91 17.89 12.76
C GLY A 109 2.66 17.84 11.88
N THR A 110 2.80 17.82 10.55
CA THR A 110 1.69 17.73 9.60
C THR A 110 2.00 16.81 8.42
N PHE A 111 0.95 16.29 7.79
CA PHE A 111 1.07 15.49 6.56
C PHE A 111 1.78 16.28 5.44
N ASP A 112 1.36 17.52 5.20
CA ASP A 112 1.92 18.37 4.13
C ASP A 112 3.41 18.69 4.33
N GLU A 113 3.83 18.92 5.57
CA GLU A 113 5.26 19.09 5.86
C GLU A 113 6.01 17.78 5.63
N ALA A 114 5.46 16.65 6.07
CA ALA A 114 6.09 15.34 5.87
C ALA A 114 6.40 15.06 4.39
N LEU A 115 5.51 15.44 3.46
CA LEU A 115 5.72 15.28 2.01
C LEU A 115 6.99 15.95 1.46
N ARG A 116 7.60 16.89 2.20
CA ARG A 116 8.83 17.60 1.81
C ARG A 116 10.11 16.86 2.19
N HIS A 117 10.02 15.74 2.91
CA HIS A 117 11.15 14.99 3.43
C HIS A 117 11.25 13.60 2.80
N GLY A 118 12.48 13.11 2.62
CA GLY A 118 12.75 11.83 1.95
C GLY A 118 12.17 10.60 2.65
N ASP A 119 11.86 10.71 3.94
CA ASP A 119 11.21 9.69 4.78
C ASP A 119 9.92 10.24 5.42
N GLY A 120 9.27 11.18 4.72
CA GLY A 120 8.01 11.77 5.13
C GLY A 120 6.87 10.78 5.29
N LEU A 121 6.83 9.79 4.41
CA LEU A 121 5.81 8.75 4.37
C LEU A 121 6.43 7.37 4.56
N ALA A 122 5.69 6.48 5.19
CA ALA A 122 5.92 5.04 5.14
C ALA A 122 4.73 4.42 4.43
N VAL A 123 4.98 3.66 3.35
CA VAL A 123 3.91 2.99 2.61
C VAL A 123 4.10 1.48 2.72
N LEU A 124 3.09 0.81 3.26
CA LEU A 124 3.01 -0.64 3.28
C LEU A 124 2.28 -1.11 2.01
N GLY A 125 3.02 -1.73 1.11
CA GLY A 125 2.51 -2.36 -0.11
C GLY A 125 2.22 -3.84 0.13
N VAL A 126 1.04 -4.31 -0.26
CA VAL A 126 0.62 -5.71 -0.18
C VAL A 126 0.07 -6.15 -1.53
N PHE A 127 0.66 -7.18 -2.11
CA PHE A 127 0.16 -7.75 -3.36
C PHE A 127 -1.20 -8.41 -3.16
N LEU A 128 -2.07 -8.25 -4.16
CA LEU A 128 -3.33 -8.97 -4.30
C LEU A 128 -3.20 -9.99 -5.42
N GLN A 129 -3.66 -11.20 -5.18
CA GLN A 129 -3.66 -12.28 -6.17
C GLN A 129 -5.09 -12.77 -6.35
N GLU A 130 -5.55 -12.86 -7.61
CA GLU A 130 -6.83 -13.53 -7.89
C GLU A 130 -6.77 -14.98 -7.41
N GLY A 131 -7.71 -15.34 -6.53
CA GLY A 131 -7.78 -16.64 -5.87
C GLY A 131 -9.14 -16.86 -5.20
N ALA A 132 -9.14 -17.42 -3.99
CA ALA A 132 -10.37 -17.59 -3.24
C ALA A 132 -10.97 -16.23 -2.80
N ALA A 133 -12.30 -16.21 -2.63
CA ALA A 133 -12.98 -15.04 -2.06
C ALA A 133 -12.51 -14.78 -0.64
N ASN A 134 -12.20 -13.52 -0.34
CA ASN A 134 -11.69 -13.11 0.94
C ASN A 134 -12.75 -12.32 1.72
N ALA A 135 -13.26 -12.92 2.78
CA ALA A 135 -14.30 -12.31 3.61
C ALA A 135 -13.86 -10.97 4.24
N ALA A 136 -12.57 -10.78 4.52
CA ALA A 136 -12.06 -9.53 5.08
C ALA A 136 -12.16 -8.36 4.09
N TYR A 137 -12.13 -8.63 2.78
CA TYR A 137 -12.27 -7.60 1.74
C TYR A 137 -13.74 -7.25 1.45
N GLN A 138 -14.70 -8.09 1.85
CA GLN A 138 -16.10 -7.91 1.51
C GLN A 138 -16.70 -6.57 2.00
N PRO A 139 -16.38 -6.05 3.20
CA PRO A 139 -16.85 -4.73 3.61
C PRO A 139 -16.39 -3.61 2.66
N LEU A 140 -15.14 -3.64 2.20
CA LEU A 140 -14.62 -2.67 1.22
C LEU A 140 -15.33 -2.80 -0.12
N VAL A 141 -15.52 -4.04 -0.61
CA VAL A 141 -16.26 -4.32 -1.84
C VAL A 141 -17.68 -3.74 -1.77
N ASN A 142 -18.39 -3.95 -0.65
CA ASN A 142 -19.72 -3.41 -0.43
C ASN A 142 -19.72 -1.88 -0.42
N CYS A 143 -18.74 -1.26 0.26
CA CYS A 143 -18.60 0.20 0.27
C CYS A 143 -18.38 0.77 -1.14
N VAL A 144 -17.53 0.13 -1.96
CA VAL A 144 -17.31 0.55 -3.35
C VAL A 144 -18.59 0.43 -4.18
N GLN A 145 -19.30 -0.69 -4.09
CA GLN A 145 -20.58 -0.88 -4.79
C GLN A 145 -21.60 0.19 -4.41
N GLN A 146 -21.72 0.49 -3.11
CA GLN A 146 -22.61 1.53 -2.62
C GLN A 146 -22.19 2.92 -3.12
N ALA A 147 -20.89 3.25 -3.08
CA ALA A 147 -20.38 4.53 -3.54
C ALA A 147 -20.62 4.74 -5.04
N LEU A 148 -20.47 3.68 -5.86
CA LEU A 148 -20.80 3.70 -7.28
C LEU A 148 -22.30 3.91 -7.52
N ALA A 149 -23.16 3.26 -6.74
CA ALA A 149 -24.61 3.39 -6.86
C ALA A 149 -25.13 4.78 -6.45
N THR A 150 -24.56 5.37 -5.39
CA THR A 150 -25.01 6.66 -4.85
C THR A 150 -24.27 7.85 -5.44
N LYS A 151 -23.13 7.64 -6.11
CA LYS A 151 -22.19 8.69 -6.56
C LYS A 151 -21.72 9.59 -5.42
N GLY A 152 -21.60 9.04 -4.21
CA GLY A 152 -21.18 9.75 -3.00
C GLY A 152 -20.16 8.97 -2.20
N SER A 153 -19.66 9.58 -1.12
CA SER A 153 -18.84 8.85 -0.15
C SER A 153 -19.70 7.92 0.70
N VAL A 154 -19.09 6.85 1.20
CA VAL A 154 -19.73 5.83 2.02
C VAL A 154 -18.98 5.70 3.33
N THR A 155 -19.71 5.77 4.45
CA THR A 155 -19.12 5.51 5.77
C THR A 155 -18.57 4.10 5.82
N VAL A 156 -17.30 3.98 6.24
CA VAL A 156 -16.67 2.67 6.43
C VAL A 156 -17.23 2.02 7.70
N PRO A 157 -17.56 0.72 7.68
CA PRO A 157 -17.98 0.00 8.89
C PRO A 157 -16.95 0.14 10.01
N ALA A 158 -17.43 0.44 11.22
CA ALA A 158 -16.55 0.68 12.37
C ALA A 158 -15.75 -0.57 12.78
N ASP A 159 -16.26 -1.75 12.41
CA ASP A 159 -15.67 -3.07 12.62
C ASP A 159 -14.81 -3.56 11.44
N LEU A 160 -14.52 -2.72 10.44
CA LEU A 160 -13.53 -3.06 9.42
C LEU A 160 -12.19 -3.35 10.12
N ASP A 161 -11.70 -4.57 9.98
CA ASP A 161 -10.39 -4.97 10.48
C ASP A 161 -9.32 -4.78 9.40
N VAL A 162 -8.57 -3.68 9.50
CA VAL A 162 -7.46 -3.40 8.58
C VAL A 162 -6.37 -4.47 8.64
N LEU A 163 -6.16 -5.10 9.80
CA LEU A 163 -5.15 -6.15 9.94
C LEU A 163 -5.54 -7.44 9.20
N ALA A 164 -6.84 -7.70 9.04
CA ALA A 164 -7.37 -8.82 8.26
C ALA A 164 -7.23 -8.63 6.73
N LEU A 165 -6.93 -7.41 6.28
CA LEU A 165 -6.63 -7.13 4.86
C LEU A 165 -5.19 -7.49 4.46
N LEU A 166 -4.35 -7.79 5.45
CA LEU A 166 -2.93 -8.08 5.30
C LEU A 166 -2.68 -9.60 5.39
N PRO A 167 -1.53 -10.10 4.90
CA PRO A 167 -1.09 -11.44 5.26
C PRO A 167 -0.97 -11.60 6.77
N LYS A 168 -1.04 -12.85 7.25
CA LYS A 168 -0.81 -13.13 8.68
C LYS A 168 0.58 -12.65 9.10
N ALA A 169 0.74 -12.22 10.35
CA ALA A 169 1.96 -11.56 10.83
C ALA A 169 3.23 -12.38 10.55
N GLU A 170 3.16 -13.70 10.73
CA GLU A 170 4.24 -14.66 10.47
C GLU A 170 4.62 -14.80 8.98
N GLN A 171 3.79 -14.30 8.07
CA GLN A 171 3.99 -14.34 6.63
C GLN A 171 4.44 -12.98 6.05
N ARG A 172 4.61 -11.95 6.88
CA ARG A 172 4.94 -10.58 6.44
C ARG A 172 6.44 -10.38 6.17
N HIS A 173 7.08 -11.34 5.50
CA HIS A 173 8.40 -11.11 4.94
C HIS A 173 8.33 -9.99 3.89
N PHE A 174 9.23 -9.02 3.98
CA PHE A 174 9.14 -7.79 3.21
C PHE A 174 10.50 -7.35 2.67
N CYS A 175 10.45 -6.45 1.69
CA CYS A 175 11.59 -5.62 1.32
C CYS A 175 11.29 -4.14 1.56
N THR A 176 12.35 -3.35 1.72
CA THR A 176 12.26 -1.91 1.99
C THR A 176 13.25 -1.14 1.14
N TYR A 177 12.83 0.03 0.66
CA TYR A 177 13.66 0.93 -0.14
C TYR A 177 13.11 2.38 -0.06
N LEU A 178 13.96 3.36 -0.40
CA LEU A 178 13.53 4.75 -0.54
C LEU A 178 12.99 5.00 -1.95
N GLY A 179 11.78 5.53 -2.02
CA GLY A 179 11.04 5.70 -3.26
C GLY A 179 10.18 6.96 -3.30
N SER A 180 9.18 6.93 -4.16
CA SER A 180 8.25 8.02 -4.36
C SER A 180 6.80 7.57 -4.19
N LEU A 181 5.89 8.54 -4.20
CA LEU A 181 4.50 8.29 -4.58
C LEU A 181 4.45 7.73 -6.01
N THR A 182 3.51 6.83 -6.28
CA THR A 182 3.25 6.27 -7.61
C THR A 182 2.19 7.05 -8.38
N THR A 183 1.65 8.11 -7.78
CA THR A 183 0.73 9.08 -8.38
C THR A 183 1.31 10.50 -8.32
N PRO A 184 0.89 11.42 -9.22
CA PRO A 184 1.34 12.81 -9.18
C PRO A 184 1.16 13.44 -7.79
N PRO A 185 2.14 14.24 -7.30
CA PRO A 185 3.30 14.77 -8.03
C PRO A 185 4.54 13.85 -8.01
N PHE A 186 4.39 12.57 -7.68
CA PHE A 186 5.48 11.59 -7.61
C PHE A 186 6.63 11.99 -6.68
N ALA A 187 6.29 12.63 -5.56
CA ALA A 187 7.26 13.12 -4.58
C ALA A 187 8.09 11.97 -4.01
N GLU A 188 9.42 12.14 -3.97
CA GLU A 188 10.38 11.16 -3.44
C GLU A 188 10.48 11.23 -1.90
N CYS A 189 9.36 10.96 -1.24
CA CYS A 189 9.18 11.09 0.20
C CYS A 189 8.80 9.77 0.90
N VAL A 190 8.94 8.62 0.22
CA VAL A 190 8.39 7.35 0.69
C VAL A 190 9.48 6.38 1.12
N VAL A 191 9.35 5.85 2.34
CA VAL A 191 9.99 4.60 2.78
C VAL A 191 9.01 3.46 2.48
N TRP A 192 9.30 2.68 1.44
CA TRP A 192 8.46 1.55 1.04
C TRP A 192 8.71 0.35 1.95
N THR A 193 7.63 -0.35 2.31
CA THR A 193 7.66 -1.69 2.91
C THR A 193 6.76 -2.57 2.06
N VAL A 194 7.33 -3.41 1.19
CA VAL A 194 6.54 -4.26 0.27
C VAL A 194 6.58 -5.70 0.77
N VAL A 195 5.42 -6.20 1.21
CA VAL A 195 5.26 -7.57 1.70
C VAL A 195 5.19 -8.52 0.51
N LYS A 196 6.07 -9.52 0.48
CA LYS A 196 6.19 -10.47 -0.65
C LYS A 196 5.01 -11.44 -0.73
N THR A 197 4.43 -11.80 0.42
CA THR A 197 3.29 -12.73 0.47
C THR A 197 2.03 -12.02 -0.01
N PRO A 198 1.38 -12.49 -1.08
CA PRO A 198 0.13 -11.91 -1.56
C PRO A 198 -1.04 -12.29 -0.66
N VAL A 199 -2.09 -11.48 -0.72
CA VAL A 199 -3.42 -11.80 -0.19
C VAL A 199 -4.31 -12.25 -1.33
N GLU A 200 -4.95 -13.40 -1.17
CA GLU A 200 -5.97 -13.84 -2.12
C GLU A 200 -7.22 -12.98 -2.00
N VAL A 201 -7.78 -12.60 -3.15
CA VAL A 201 -9.05 -11.91 -3.31
C VAL A 201 -9.71 -12.52 -4.55
N SER A 202 -11.03 -12.74 -4.58
CA SER A 202 -11.62 -13.34 -5.78
C SER A 202 -11.64 -12.36 -6.94
N LYS A 203 -11.71 -12.91 -8.15
CA LYS A 203 -11.89 -12.13 -9.37
C LYS A 203 -13.13 -11.23 -9.28
N GLU A 204 -14.24 -11.73 -8.75
CA GLU A 204 -15.50 -10.99 -8.62
C GLU A 204 -15.35 -9.79 -7.66
N GLN A 205 -14.56 -9.95 -6.59
CA GLN A 205 -14.27 -8.86 -5.66
C GLN A 205 -13.41 -7.77 -6.33
N LEU A 206 -12.40 -8.13 -7.12
CA LEU A 206 -11.61 -7.16 -7.89
C LEU A 206 -12.40 -6.54 -9.06
N ASP A 207 -13.32 -7.29 -9.67
CA ASP A 207 -14.21 -6.79 -10.74
C ASP A 207 -15.11 -5.64 -10.26
N VAL A 208 -15.42 -5.58 -8.96
CA VAL A 208 -16.09 -4.41 -8.38
C VAL A 208 -15.21 -3.16 -8.44
N PHE A 209 -13.91 -3.27 -8.16
CA PHE A 209 -12.99 -2.13 -8.25
C PHE A 209 -12.80 -1.68 -9.70
N ARG A 210 -12.71 -2.64 -10.64
CA ARG A 210 -12.59 -2.40 -12.09
C ARG A 210 -13.77 -1.65 -12.71
N GLN A 211 -14.92 -1.61 -12.04
CA GLN A 211 -16.07 -0.80 -12.48
C GLN A 211 -15.82 0.71 -12.32
N ILE A 212 -14.88 1.12 -11.45
CA ILE A 212 -14.53 2.54 -11.26
C ILE A 212 -13.66 3.02 -12.43
N VAL A 213 -12.55 2.33 -12.66
CA VAL A 213 -11.57 2.60 -13.71
C VAL A 213 -10.97 1.27 -14.14
N PRO A 214 -10.71 1.04 -15.45
CA PRO A 214 -10.21 -0.25 -15.91
C PRO A 214 -8.83 -0.59 -15.34
N ASP A 215 -7.93 0.38 -15.30
CA ASP A 215 -6.53 0.24 -14.92
C ASP A 215 -6.09 1.52 -14.19
N ASN A 216 -5.34 1.39 -13.10
CA ASN A 216 -4.79 2.54 -12.35
C ASN A 216 -3.37 2.29 -11.84
N VAL A 217 -2.60 1.45 -12.55
CA VAL A 217 -1.21 1.12 -12.26
C VAL A 217 -0.24 2.04 -12.99
N ARG A 218 0.87 2.40 -12.34
CA ARG A 218 2.05 3.01 -12.95
C ARG A 218 3.06 1.93 -13.34
N ASP A 219 3.72 2.10 -14.48
CA ASP A 219 4.83 1.22 -14.89
C ASP A 219 6.03 1.33 -13.91
N CYS A 220 6.79 0.25 -13.79
CA CYS A 220 8.05 0.24 -13.04
C CYS A 220 9.04 1.29 -13.53
N GLN A 221 9.75 1.88 -12.57
CA GLN A 221 10.74 2.92 -12.78
C GLN A 221 12.14 2.34 -12.56
N GLU A 222 13.15 3.01 -13.10
CA GLU A 222 14.54 2.56 -12.95
C GLU A 222 14.99 2.61 -11.48
N LEU A 223 15.76 1.60 -11.07
CA LEU A 223 16.27 1.53 -9.70
C LEU A 223 17.36 2.59 -9.43
N HIS A 224 18.06 3.05 -10.47
CA HIS A 224 19.16 4.04 -10.38
C HIS A 224 20.21 3.72 -9.31
N GLY A 225 20.52 2.43 -9.12
CA GLY A 225 21.51 1.97 -8.15
C GLY A 225 21.07 2.03 -6.68
N ARG A 226 19.79 2.31 -6.39
CA ARG A 226 19.23 2.16 -5.04
C ARG A 226 19.34 0.71 -4.58
N GLU A 227 19.71 0.51 -3.33
CA GLU A 227 19.63 -0.80 -2.69
C GLU A 227 18.20 -1.09 -2.25
N VAL A 228 17.75 -2.33 -2.49
CA VAL A 228 16.51 -2.87 -1.93
C VAL A 228 16.90 -3.84 -0.83
N LYS A 229 16.61 -3.51 0.43
CA LYS A 229 16.92 -4.39 1.56
C LYS A 229 15.77 -5.34 1.82
N ALA A 230 16.04 -6.59 2.15
CA ALA A 230 15.00 -7.60 2.35
C ALA A 230 15.19 -8.42 3.63
N SER A 231 14.08 -8.89 4.19
CA SER A 231 14.03 -9.86 5.29
C SER A 231 14.20 -11.31 4.82
N PHE A 232 14.49 -11.52 3.54
CA PHE A 232 14.58 -12.82 2.88
C PHE A 232 15.77 -12.83 1.90
N ASN A 233 16.20 -14.04 1.54
CA ASN A 233 17.17 -14.31 0.47
C ASN A 233 16.46 -14.74 -0.81
#